data_AF-A0A845US83-F1
#
_entry.id   AF-A0A845US83-F1
#
_cell.length_a   1.000
_cell.length_b   1.000
_cell.length_c   1.000
_cell.angle_alpha   90.00
_cell.angle_beta   90.00
_cell.angle_gamma   90.00
#
_symmetry.space_group_name_H-M   'P 1'
#
loop_
_entity.id
_entity.type
_entity.pdbx_description
1 polymer ?
#
loop_
_entity_poly.entity_id
_entity_poly.type
_entity_poly.pdbx_seq_one_letter_code
_entity_poly.pdbx_strand_id
1 'polypeptide(L)' 'MSATQHAKIATVVIPGTKGNQLAQGKLISTFPCEKDGKEVTYGRLDVEGKVIEGELV' A
#
# COMPACT_ATOMS: atom_id res chain seq x y z
N MET A 1 15.16 21.40 -11.39
CA MET A 1 14.30 20.45 -12.12
C MET A 1 13.42 19.77 -11.09
N SER A 2 12.13 20.12 -11.05
CA SER A 2 11.18 19.53 -10.11
C SER A 2 10.93 18.07 -10.50
N ALA A 3 11.49 17.14 -9.73
CA ALA A 3 10.90 15.83 -9.64
C ALA A 3 9.56 16.01 -8.92
N THR A 4 8.53 16.39 -9.67
CA THR A 4 7.15 16.19 -9.23
C THR A 4 7.00 14.68 -9.16
N GLN A 5 7.40 14.13 -8.01
CA GLN A 5 7.20 12.76 -7.64
C GLN A 5 5.69 12.59 -7.74
N HIS A 6 5.23 12.06 -8.87
CA HIS A 6 3.81 11.84 -9.12
C HIS A 6 3.36 11.05 -7.91
N ALA A 7 2.52 11.67 -7.07
CA ALA A 7 1.95 11.00 -5.92
C ALA A 7 1.07 9.90 -6.50
N LYS A 8 1.67 8.73 -6.74
CA LYS A 8 0.97 7.56 -7.27
C LYS A 8 -0.03 7.19 -6.20
N ILE A 9 -1.30 7.35 -6.50
CA ILE A 9 -2.33 6.81 -5.63
C ILE A 9 -2.37 5.32 -5.88
N ALA A 10 -2.25 4.54 -4.82
CA ALA A 10 -2.29 3.10 -4.87
C ALA A 10 -3.32 2.57 -3.89
N THR A 11 -3.74 1.33 -4.09
CA THR A 11 -4.74 0.65 -3.28
C THR A 11 -4.07 -0.55 -2.62
N VAL A 12 -4.29 -0.72 -1.32
CA VAL A 12 -3.76 -1.85 -0.56
C VAL A 12 -4.87 -2.57 0.21
N VAL A 13 -4.75 -3.88 0.36
CA VAL A 13 -5.59 -4.71 1.21
C VAL A 13 -5.05 -4.66 2.64
N ILE A 14 -5.86 -4.20 3.58
CA ILE A 14 -5.50 -4.09 5.00
C ILE A 14 -5.60 -5.47 5.66
N PRO A 15 -4.48 -6.07 6.11
CA PRO A 15 -4.50 -7.37 6.77
C PRO A 15 -5.23 -7.29 8.12
N GLY A 16 -6.00 -8.34 8.45
CA GLY A 16 -6.70 -8.45 9.75
C GLY A 16 -8.13 -7.90 9.80
N THR A 17 -8.63 -7.32 8.70
CA THR A 17 -10.04 -6.95 8.59
C THR A 17 -10.85 -8.13 8.03
N LYS A 18 -11.96 -8.51 8.70
CA LYS A 18 -12.89 -9.51 8.18
C LYS A 18 -13.56 -8.94 6.92
N GLY A 19 -12.97 -9.17 5.75
CA GLY A 19 -13.56 -8.80 4.46
C GLY A 19 -12.68 -8.00 3.48
N ASN A 20 -11.36 -8.19 3.46
CA ASN A 20 -10.45 -7.56 2.48
C ASN A 20 -10.66 -6.05 2.36
N GLN A 21 -10.62 -5.32 3.48
CA GLN A 21 -10.82 -3.89 3.45
C GLN A 21 -9.69 -3.23 2.64
N LEU A 22 -10.07 -2.47 1.61
CA LEU A 22 -9.14 -1.74 0.76
C LEU A 22 -8.92 -0.33 1.31
N ALA A 23 -7.67 0.09 1.37
CA ALA A 23 -7.29 1.48 1.61
C ALA A 23 -6.68 2.06 0.33
N GLN A 24 -7.07 3.27 -0.03
CA GLN A 24 -6.52 3.99 -1.17
C GLN A 24 -5.92 5.31 -0.69
N GLY A 25 -4.70 5.60 -1.09
CA GLY A 25 -3.95 6.76 -0.61
C GLY A 25 -2.69 7.02 -1.40
N LYS A 26 -1.92 8.03 -0.99
CA LYS A 26 -0.64 8.35 -1.63
C LYS A 26 0.36 7.26 -1.30
N LEU A 27 0.91 6.62 -2.32
CA LEU A 27 1.95 5.62 -2.16
C LEU A 27 3.23 6.28 -1.66
N ILE A 28 3.67 5.89 -0.47
CA ILE A 28 4.90 6.33 0.16
C ILE A 28 6.05 5.43 -0.29
N SER A 29 5.86 4.11 -0.18
CA SER A 29 6.88 3.10 -0.52
C SER A 29 6.27 1.74 -0.76
N THR A 30 7.01 0.86 -1.41
CA THR A 30 6.63 -0.54 -1.68
C THR A 30 7.75 -1.49 -1.29
N PHE A 31 7.41 -2.66 -0.78
CA PHE A 31 8.38 -3.70 -0.44
C PHE A 31 7.81 -5.09 -0.73
N PRO A 32 8.61 -6.03 -1.26
CA PRO A 32 8.21 -7.41 -1.40
C PRO A 32 8.16 -8.09 -0.02
N CYS A 33 7.17 -8.96 0.18
CA CYS A 33 7.02 -9.76 1.39
C CYS A 33 6.55 -11.16 1.00
N GLU A 34 7.06 -12.18 1.67
CA GLU A 34 6.58 -13.55 1.45
C GLU A 34 5.39 -13.83 2.37
N LYS A 35 4.27 -14.22 1.78
CA LYS A 35 3.04 -14.57 2.50
C LYS A 35 2.46 -15.83 1.87
N ASP A 36 2.16 -16.82 2.71
CA ASP A 36 1.66 -18.14 2.27
C ASP A 36 2.56 -18.82 1.22
N GLY A 37 3.88 -18.62 1.30
CA GLY A 37 4.86 -19.17 0.36
C GLY A 37 4.84 -18.51 -1.03
N LYS A 38 4.18 -17.36 -1.17
CA LYS A 38 4.16 -16.54 -2.39
C LYS A 38 4.77 -15.18 -2.12
N GLU A 39 5.50 -14.66 -3.09
CA GLU A 39 5.97 -13.28 -3.07
C GLU A 39 4.79 -12.35 -3.36
N VAL A 40 4.52 -11.46 -2.41
CA VAL A 40 3.43 -10.48 -2.45
C VAL A 40 4.05 -9.10 -2.28
N THR A 41 3.65 -8.13 -3.10
CA THR A 41 4.14 -6.76 -2.95
C THR A 41 3.26 -6.00 -1.97
N TYR A 42 3.86 -5.47 -0.92
CA TYR A 42 3.18 -4.61 0.05
C TYR A 42 3.49 -3.15 -0.25
N GLY A 43 2.53 -2.27 0.08
CA GLY A 43 2.64 -0.83 -0.05
C GLY A 43 2.34 -0.11 1.27
N ARG A 44 3.08 0.96 1.53
CA ARG A 44 2.74 1.96 2.54
C ARG A 44 2.00 3.11 1.87
N LEU A 45 0.78 3.37 2.29
CA LEU A 45 -0.04 4.47 1.81
C LEU A 45 -0.20 5.53 2.90
N ASP A 46 -0.15 6.81 2.52
CA ASP A 46 -0.68 7.90 3.32
C ASP A 46 -2.15 8.14 2.94
N VAL A 47 -3.05 7.86 3.88
CA VAL A 47 -4.48 8.13 3.77
C VAL A 47 -4.81 9.23 4.77
N GLU A 48 -4.94 10.47 4.27
CA GLU A 48 -5.29 11.65 5.09
C GLU A 48 -4.38 11.84 6.31
N GLY A 49 -3.07 11.62 6.16
CA GLY A 49 -2.08 11.74 7.24
C GLY A 49 -1.94 10.51 8.13
N LYS A 50 -2.64 9.41 7.81
CA LYS A 50 -2.44 8.10 8.45
C LYS A 50 -1.68 7.17 7.50
N VAL A 51 -0.61 6.58 8.01
CA VAL A 51 0.13 5.56 7.27
C VAL A 51 -0.57 4.22 7.43
N ILE A 52 -1.05 3.68 6.32
CA ILE A 52 -1.66 2.35 6.21
C ILE A 52 -0.71 1.46 5.43
N GLU A 53 -0.51 0.24 5.93
CA GLU A 53 0.28 -0.78 5.24
C GLU A 53 -0.63 -1.92 4.81
N GLY A 54 -0.43 -2.41 3.59
CA GLY A 54 -1.21 -3.53 3.08
C GLY A 54 -0.64 -4.12 1.80
N GLU A 55 -1.25 -5.21 1.37
CA GLU A 55 -0.92 -5.90 0.13
C GLU A 55 -1.41 -5.07 -1.06
N LEU A 56 -0.53 -4.69 -1.99
CA LEU A 56 -0.91 -3.94 -3.18
C LEU A 56 -1.78 -4.79 -4.10
N VAL A 57 -2.88 -4.20 -4.58
CA VAL A 57 -3.85 -4.78 -5.51
C VAL A 57 -4.07 -3.90 -6.73
#